data_AF-A0A327QP56-F1
#
_entry.id   AF-A0A327QP56-F1
#
_cell.length_a   1.000
_cell.length_b   1.000
_cell.length_c   1.000
_cell.angle_alpha   90.00
_cell.angle_beta   90.00
_cell.angle_gamma   90.00
#
_symmetry.space_group_name_H-M   'P 1'
#
loop_
_entity.id
_entity.type
_entity.pdbx_description
1 polymer ?
#
loop_
_entity_poly.entity_id
_entity_poly.type
_entity_poly.pdbx_seq_one_letter_code
_entity_poly.pdbx_strand_id
1 'polypeptide(L)'
;MKRISTKVLTGLLLSVIIHVIGCKDIYKAGNLVALEYPVETQLRSKIIREYLDTLILKRGYMVPPKWESFTKLVDLDSVYNKRIYFRQEPEEMYLLSFGGAFVLTDVFNPNIRKYGYVSDPKLMPAEEEQRVMERLQHEILDTIVAMAKRNNVPDSVLYKEPI
;
A
#
# COMPACT_ATOMS: atom_id res chain seq x y z
N MET A 1 -26.09 48.02 20.12
CA MET A 1 -25.43 47.06 19.19
C MET A 1 -24.04 47.57 18.84
N LYS A 2 -22.97 46.85 19.22
CA LYS A 2 -21.59 47.23 18.84
C LYS A 2 -21.35 46.82 17.38
N ARG A 3 -21.04 47.79 16.51
CA ARG A 3 -20.66 47.51 15.11
C ARG A 3 -19.26 46.88 15.10
N ILE A 4 -19.16 45.69 14.52
CA ILE A 4 -17.87 45.03 14.27
C ILE A 4 -17.17 45.80 13.15
N SER A 5 -15.90 46.14 13.36
CA SER A 5 -15.08 46.88 12.40
C SER A 5 -14.84 46.03 11.14
N THR A 6 -14.94 46.65 9.97
CA THR A 6 -14.69 46.02 8.67
C THR A 6 -13.32 45.34 8.60
N LYS A 7 -12.32 45.85 9.34
CA LYS A 7 -10.97 45.26 9.44
C LYS A 7 -10.94 43.94 10.22
N VAL A 8 -11.81 43.80 11.22
CA VAL A 8 -11.97 42.54 11.99
C VAL A 8 -12.68 41.50 11.13
N LEU A 9 -13.65 41.93 10.34
CA LEU A 9 -14.39 41.07 9.42
C LEU A 9 -13.48 40.50 8.33
N THR A 10 -12.62 41.33 7.71
CA THR A 10 -11.66 40.86 6.69
C THR A 10 -10.59 39.95 7.25
N GLY A 11 -10.08 40.20 8.47
CA GLY A 11 -9.12 39.32 9.13
C GLY A 11 -9.67 37.93 9.42
N LEU A 12 -10.91 37.85 9.90
CA LEU A 12 -11.62 36.58 10.10
C LEU A 12 -11.85 35.84 8.78
N LEU A 13 -12.26 36.57 7.73
CA LEU A 13 -12.47 35.98 6.41
C LEU A 13 -11.18 35.37 5.85
N LEU A 14 -10.05 36.05 5.98
CA LEU A 14 -8.74 35.56 5.54
C LEU A 14 -8.32 34.30 6.29
N SER A 15 -8.50 34.27 7.62
CA SER A 15 -8.22 33.10 8.44
C SER A 15 -9.06 31.89 8.02
N VAL A 16 -10.37 32.10 7.76
CA VAL A 16 -11.26 31.04 7.28
C VAL A 16 -10.82 30.55 5.90
N ILE A 17 -10.46 31.43 4.97
CA ILE A 17 -9.98 31.04 3.64
C ILE A 17 -8.70 30.19 3.74
N ILE A 18 -7.73 30.61 4.57
CA ILE A 18 -6.48 29.86 4.79
C ILE A 18 -6.77 28.48 5.40
N HIS A 19 -7.67 28.38 6.38
CA HIS A 19 -8.04 27.10 6.98
C HIS A 19 -8.81 26.20 6.00
N VAL A 20 -9.70 26.76 5.18
CA VAL A 20 -10.49 25.99 4.19
C VAL A 20 -9.62 25.49 3.04
N ILE A 21 -8.66 26.29 2.57
CA ILE A 21 -7.70 25.88 1.54
C ILE A 21 -6.74 24.83 2.13
N GLY A 22 -6.17 25.09 3.31
CA GLY A 22 -5.28 24.15 3.99
C GLY A 22 -5.92 22.79 4.31
N CYS A 23 -7.20 22.76 4.73
CA CYS A 23 -7.91 21.51 4.98
C CYS A 23 -8.21 20.70 3.71
N LYS A 24 -8.44 21.36 2.56
CA LYS A 24 -8.70 20.66 1.29
C LYS A 24 -7.47 19.88 0.80
N ASP A 25 -6.28 20.40 1.04
CA ASP A 25 -5.03 19.73 0.63
C ASP A 25 -4.64 18.61 1.59
N ILE A 26 -4.94 18.74 2.89
CA ILE A 26 -4.70 17.67 3.88
C ILE A 26 -5.57 16.43 3.60
N TYR A 27 -6.83 16.61 3.19
CA TYR A 27 -7.71 15.48 2.87
C TYR A 27 -7.33 14.75 1.57
N LYS A 28 -6.68 15.46 0.62
CA LYS A 28 -6.13 14.87 -0.61
C LYS A 28 -4.73 14.30 -0.46
N ALA A 29 -4.03 14.59 0.64
CA ALA A 29 -2.69 14.07 0.91
C ALA A 29 -2.76 12.58 1.32
N GLY A 30 -2.99 11.70 0.35
CA GLY A 30 -2.67 10.28 0.43
C GLY A 30 -3.77 9.35 0.96
N ASN A 31 -4.69 9.79 1.82
CA ASN A 31 -5.58 8.85 2.54
C ASN A 31 -6.70 8.21 1.71
N LEU A 32 -7.02 8.72 0.51
CA LEU A 32 -8.13 8.22 -0.33
C LEU A 32 -7.71 7.71 -1.71
N VAL A 33 -6.42 7.82 -2.05
CA VAL A 33 -5.90 7.39 -3.35
C VAL A 33 -5.05 6.14 -3.13
N ALA A 34 -5.22 5.15 -3.99
CA ALA A 34 -4.43 3.94 -4.07
C ALA A 34 -3.91 3.78 -5.51
N LEU A 35 -2.77 3.11 -5.68
CA LEU A 35 -2.21 2.79 -6.99
C LEU A 35 -3.16 1.93 -7.83
N GLU A 36 -3.92 1.04 -7.15
CA GLU A 36 -4.80 0.05 -7.76
C GLU A 36 -4.10 -0.79 -8.86
N TYR A 37 -2.82 -1.11 -8.66
CA TYR A 37 -2.02 -1.89 -9.62
C TYR A 37 -2.36 -3.37 -9.51
N PRO A 38 -3.06 -3.96 -10.50
CA PRO A 38 -3.40 -5.37 -10.46
C PRO A 38 -2.13 -6.20 -10.62
N VAL A 39 -1.95 -7.20 -9.75
CA VAL A 39 -0.85 -8.13 -9.88
C VAL A 39 -1.35 -9.35 -10.64
N GLU A 40 -0.90 -9.49 -11.89
CA GLU A 40 -1.26 -10.63 -12.73
C GLU A 40 -0.73 -11.92 -12.10
N THR A 41 -1.64 -12.86 -11.84
CA THR A 41 -1.26 -14.15 -11.28
C THR A 41 -2.31 -15.23 -11.53
N GLN A 42 -1.80 -16.42 -11.85
CA GLN A 42 -2.59 -17.64 -11.92
C GLN A 42 -2.87 -18.24 -10.54
N LEU A 43 -2.25 -17.75 -9.47
CA LEU A 43 -2.51 -18.24 -8.13
C LEU A 43 -3.90 -17.84 -7.64
N ARG A 44 -4.57 -18.77 -6.95
CA ARG A 44 -5.84 -18.45 -6.29
C ARG A 44 -5.59 -17.50 -5.11
N SER A 45 -6.43 -16.47 -4.96
CA SER A 45 -6.29 -15.47 -3.89
C SER A 45 -6.27 -16.09 -2.49
N LYS A 46 -6.97 -17.21 -2.29
CA LYS A 46 -6.95 -17.97 -1.03
C LYS A 46 -5.55 -18.49 -0.70
N ILE A 47 -4.83 -19.03 -1.69
CA ILE A 47 -3.45 -19.52 -1.51
C ILE A 47 -2.52 -18.35 -1.21
N ILE A 48 -2.62 -17.25 -1.99
CA ILE A 48 -1.77 -16.09 -1.80
C ILE A 48 -1.89 -15.59 -0.36
N ARG A 49 -3.13 -15.41 0.13
CA ARG A 49 -3.39 -14.96 1.50
C ARG A 49 -2.77 -15.89 2.54
N GLU A 50 -3.01 -17.19 2.43
CA GLU A 50 -2.54 -18.20 3.41
C GLU A 50 -1.00 -18.24 3.51
N TYR A 51 -0.33 -18.24 2.36
CA TYR A 51 1.14 -18.33 2.33
C TYR A 51 1.82 -16.98 2.59
N LEU A 52 1.18 -15.86 2.26
CA LEU A 52 1.70 -14.54 2.56
C LEU A 52 1.78 -14.28 4.08
N ASP A 53 0.77 -14.68 4.85
CA ASP A 53 0.84 -14.62 6.32
C ASP A 53 2.04 -15.41 6.85
N THR A 54 2.33 -16.56 6.24
CA THR A 54 3.50 -17.37 6.58
C THR A 54 4.82 -16.66 6.23
N LEU A 55 4.89 -15.98 5.08
CA LEU A 55 6.05 -15.18 4.69
C LEU A 55 6.30 -14.06 5.71
N ILE A 56 5.24 -13.29 6.03
CA ILE A 56 5.30 -12.17 6.98
C ILE A 56 5.80 -12.65 8.35
N LEU A 57 5.17 -13.68 8.92
CA LEU A 57 5.44 -14.10 10.29
C LEU A 57 6.72 -14.92 10.45
N LYS A 58 7.14 -15.67 9.41
CA LYS A 58 8.21 -16.68 9.56
C LYS A 58 9.42 -16.47 8.65
N ARG A 59 9.36 -15.55 7.68
CA ARG A 59 10.41 -15.36 6.67
C ARG A 59 11.00 -13.95 6.63
N GLY A 60 10.75 -13.14 7.67
CA GLY A 60 11.42 -11.84 7.84
C GLY A 60 10.80 -10.70 7.04
N TYR A 61 9.59 -10.89 6.53
CA TYR A 61 8.81 -9.89 5.79
C TYR A 61 7.93 -9.02 6.69
N MET A 62 8.03 -9.19 8.01
CA MET A 62 7.31 -8.39 9.00
C MET A 62 7.82 -6.96 9.00
N VAL A 63 6.88 -6.00 9.02
CA VAL A 63 7.19 -4.58 9.18
C VAL A 63 7.89 -4.36 10.52
N PRO A 64 9.09 -3.78 10.56
CA PRO A 64 9.78 -3.54 11.81
C PRO A 64 9.14 -2.37 12.58
N PRO A 65 9.25 -2.34 13.93
CA PRO A 65 8.59 -1.33 14.77
C PRO A 65 8.87 0.13 14.39
N LYS A 66 10.08 0.42 13.87
CA LYS A 66 10.45 1.77 13.40
C LYS A 66 9.53 2.31 12.30
N TRP A 67 8.82 1.44 11.59
CA TRP A 67 7.93 1.79 10.49
C TRP A 67 6.45 1.63 10.83
N GLU A 68 6.09 1.12 12.01
CA GLU A 68 4.68 0.93 12.43
C GLU A 68 3.90 2.25 12.46
N SER A 69 4.56 3.35 12.84
CA SER A 69 3.96 4.70 12.89
C SER A 69 3.66 5.30 11.51
N PHE A 70 4.22 4.74 10.42
CA PHE A 70 3.82 5.09 9.07
C PHE A 70 2.57 4.29 8.71
N THR A 71 1.50 4.51 9.47
CA THR A 71 0.21 3.89 9.25
C THR A 71 -0.68 4.89 8.53
N LYS A 72 -1.21 4.50 7.36
CA LYS A 72 -2.32 5.22 6.70
C LYS A 72 -3.54 5.09 7.62
N LEU A 73 -4.43 6.09 7.66
CA LEU A 73 -5.61 6.09 8.55
C LEU A 73 -6.62 4.96 8.27
N VAL A 74 -6.46 4.21 7.17
CA VAL A 74 -7.30 3.08 6.78
C VAL A 74 -6.59 1.79 7.18
N ASP A 75 -7.29 0.86 7.86
CA ASP A 75 -6.75 -0.39 8.40
C ASP A 75 -5.86 -1.14 7.38
N LEU A 76 -4.55 -0.92 7.51
CA LEU A 76 -3.51 -1.44 6.62
C LEU A 76 -3.33 -2.95 6.78
N ASP A 77 -3.55 -3.48 7.98
CA ASP A 77 -3.48 -4.91 8.24
C ASP A 77 -4.87 -5.40 8.66
N SER A 78 -5.57 -6.00 7.70
CA SER A 78 -6.91 -6.56 7.90
C SER A 78 -6.98 -7.97 7.29
N VAL A 79 -8.17 -8.57 7.27
CA VAL A 79 -8.38 -9.83 6.52
C VAL A 79 -8.16 -9.64 5.01
N TYR A 80 -8.31 -8.41 4.53
CA TYR A 80 -8.24 -8.07 3.10
C TYR A 80 -7.00 -7.28 2.72
N ASN A 81 -6.22 -6.78 3.68
CA ASN A 81 -5.01 -6.00 3.41
C ASN A 81 -3.84 -6.54 4.24
N LYS A 82 -2.66 -6.62 3.63
CA LYS A 82 -1.43 -7.05 4.31
C LYS A 82 -0.28 -6.16 3.92
N ARG A 83 0.53 -5.78 4.90
CA ARG A 83 1.83 -5.17 4.66
C ARG A 83 2.93 -6.21 4.54
N ILE A 84 3.84 -5.96 3.60
CA ILE A 84 5.06 -6.73 3.43
C ILE A 84 6.27 -5.80 3.40
N TYR A 85 7.30 -6.13 4.18
CA TYR A 85 8.52 -5.35 4.29
C TYR A 85 9.69 -6.05 3.61
N PHE A 86 10.45 -5.29 2.83
CA PHE A 86 11.67 -5.72 2.17
C PHE A 86 12.86 -4.98 2.78
N ARG A 87 13.75 -5.73 3.41
CA ARG A 87 14.98 -5.19 4.02
C ARG A 87 16.08 -4.90 2.98
N GLN A 88 16.05 -5.59 1.85
CA GLN A 88 17.05 -5.47 0.79
C GLN A 88 16.89 -4.14 0.07
N GLU A 89 17.97 -3.55 -0.44
CA GLU A 89 17.90 -2.24 -1.10
C GLU A 89 17.00 -2.27 -2.36
N PRO A 90 16.12 -1.27 -2.56
CA PRO A 90 15.76 -0.24 -1.59
C PRO A 90 14.93 -0.81 -0.43
N GLU A 91 15.23 -0.40 0.81
CA GLU A 91 14.42 -0.75 1.98
C GLU A 91 13.01 -0.16 1.82
N GLU A 92 12.00 -1.02 1.73
CA GLU A 92 10.65 -0.59 1.37
C GLU A 92 9.54 -1.47 1.96
N MET A 93 8.30 -0.99 1.89
CA MET A 93 7.11 -1.73 2.31
C MET A 93 6.00 -1.59 1.30
N TYR A 94 5.25 -2.67 1.07
CA TYR A 94 4.09 -2.65 0.20
C TYR A 94 2.81 -2.90 0.98
N LEU A 95 1.72 -2.27 0.57
CA LEU A 95 0.37 -2.63 0.97
C LEU A 95 -0.29 -3.43 -0.14
N LEU A 96 -0.72 -4.64 0.19
CA LEU A 96 -1.35 -5.57 -0.73
C LEU A 96 -2.80 -5.82 -0.33
N SER A 97 -3.73 -5.71 -1.28
CA SER A 97 -5.15 -5.97 -1.07
C SER A 97 -5.64 -7.25 -1.75
N PHE A 98 -6.62 -7.90 -1.13
CA PHE A 98 -7.20 -9.21 -1.51
C PHE A 98 -8.74 -9.18 -1.57
N GLY A 99 -9.36 -8.00 -1.50
CA GLY A 99 -10.83 -7.82 -1.44
C GLY A 99 -11.61 -8.26 -2.68
N GLY A 100 -10.93 -8.69 -3.74
CA GLY A 100 -11.52 -9.27 -4.95
C GLY A 100 -10.44 -9.69 -5.95
N ALA A 101 -9.51 -8.77 -6.24
CA ALA A 101 -8.27 -9.04 -6.98
C ALA A 101 -7.05 -8.93 -6.05
N PHE A 102 -5.93 -9.51 -6.45
CA PHE A 102 -4.64 -9.28 -5.79
C PHE A 102 -4.04 -7.99 -6.35
N VAL A 103 -3.95 -6.96 -5.52
CA VAL A 103 -3.65 -5.59 -5.95
C VAL A 103 -2.59 -4.99 -5.05
N LEU A 104 -1.62 -4.30 -5.65
CA LEU A 104 -0.72 -3.39 -4.95
C LEU A 104 -1.38 -2.03 -4.83
N THR A 105 -1.61 -1.57 -3.60
CA THR A 105 -2.34 -0.31 -3.35
C THR A 105 -1.40 0.83 -2.96
N ASP A 106 -0.30 0.52 -2.29
CA ASP A 106 0.63 1.52 -1.77
C ASP A 106 2.06 0.99 -1.68
N VAL A 107 3.04 1.85 -1.95
CA VAL A 107 4.47 1.56 -1.81
C VAL A 107 5.12 2.61 -0.92
N PHE A 108 5.72 2.20 0.19
CA PHE A 108 6.62 3.06 0.96
C PHE A 108 8.05 2.81 0.49
N ASN A 109 8.64 3.76 -0.20
CA ASN A 109 10.05 3.73 -0.59
C ASN A 109 10.64 5.14 -0.39
N PRO A 110 11.56 5.33 0.57
CA PRO A 110 12.14 6.64 0.87
C PRO A 110 12.88 7.29 -0.31
N ASN A 111 13.35 6.51 -1.28
CA ASN A 111 14.02 7.02 -2.48
C ASN A 111 13.03 7.68 -3.45
N ILE A 112 11.77 7.23 -3.45
CA ILE A 112 10.69 7.84 -4.26
C ILE A 112 10.03 8.98 -3.47
N ARG A 113 9.68 8.72 -2.20
CA ARG A 113 9.00 9.67 -1.32
C ARG A 113 9.51 9.58 0.12
N LYS A 114 10.26 10.60 0.54
CA LYS A 114 11.06 10.58 1.79
C LYS A 114 10.29 10.34 3.09
N TYR A 115 8.98 10.59 3.16
CA TYR A 115 8.20 10.47 4.41
C TYR A 115 6.75 10.04 4.19
N GLY A 116 6.50 9.10 3.27
CA GLY A 116 5.14 8.58 3.10
C GLY A 116 5.01 7.58 1.97
N TYR A 117 3.82 7.00 1.89
CA TYR A 117 3.48 6.08 0.81
C TYR A 117 3.32 6.81 -0.52
N VAL A 118 3.79 6.15 -1.57
CA VAL A 118 3.42 6.37 -2.95
C VAL A 118 2.10 5.63 -3.16
N SER A 119 1.04 6.40 -3.33
CA SER A 119 -0.32 5.91 -3.48
C SER A 119 -1.05 6.53 -4.68
N ASP A 120 -0.35 7.39 -5.45
CA ASP A 120 -0.80 7.98 -6.70
C ASP A 120 0.13 7.46 -7.81
N PRO A 121 -0.39 6.80 -8.85
CA PRO A 121 0.40 6.29 -9.98
C PRO A 121 1.33 7.35 -10.60
N LYS A 122 0.92 8.62 -10.59
CA LYS A 122 1.73 9.72 -11.16
C LYS A 122 3.02 10.00 -10.39
N LEU A 123 3.10 9.54 -9.14
CA LEU A 123 4.28 9.65 -8.29
C LEU A 123 5.20 8.42 -8.41
N MET A 124 4.78 7.39 -9.15
CA MET A 124 5.57 6.19 -9.40
C MET A 124 6.28 6.32 -10.76
N PRO A 125 7.62 6.44 -10.80
CA PRO A 125 8.35 6.31 -12.06
C PRO A 125 8.11 4.95 -12.70
N ALA A 126 8.04 4.87 -14.04
CA ALA A 126 7.78 3.61 -14.75
C ALA A 126 8.83 2.52 -14.44
N GLU A 127 10.09 2.91 -14.25
CA GLU A 127 11.18 2.01 -13.85
C GLU A 127 10.97 1.43 -12.45
N GLU A 128 10.45 2.22 -11.50
CA GLU A 128 10.12 1.78 -10.15
C GLU A 128 8.88 0.89 -10.15
N GLU A 129 7.87 1.22 -10.96
CA GLU A 129 6.69 0.37 -11.15
C GLU A 129 7.11 -1.02 -11.65
N GLN A 130 7.91 -1.10 -12.71
CA GLN A 130 8.40 -2.37 -13.23
C GLN A 130 9.18 -3.16 -12.17
N ARG A 131 10.13 -2.52 -11.49
CA ARG A 131 10.94 -3.16 -10.43
C ARG A 131 10.07 -3.70 -9.29
N VAL A 132 9.08 -2.93 -8.85
CA VAL A 132 8.16 -3.33 -7.79
C VAL A 132 7.34 -4.56 -8.22
N MET A 133 6.84 -4.56 -9.46
CA MET A 133 6.08 -5.68 -10.01
C MET A 133 6.95 -6.95 -10.18
N GLU A 134 8.18 -6.82 -10.66
CA GLU A 134 9.15 -7.92 -10.73
C GLU A 134 9.47 -8.49 -9.34
N ARG A 135 9.67 -7.63 -8.33
CA ARG A 135 9.87 -8.03 -6.94
C ARG A 135 8.66 -8.78 -6.38
N LEU A 136 7.44 -8.30 -6.63
CA LEU A 136 6.22 -9.01 -6.24
C LEU A 136 6.10 -10.38 -6.91
N GLN A 137 6.46 -10.50 -8.19
CA GLN A 137 6.46 -11.77 -8.88
C GLN A 137 7.48 -12.74 -8.28
N HIS A 138 8.75 -12.34 -8.23
CA HIS A 138 9.84 -13.25 -7.93
C HIS A 138 10.09 -13.49 -6.45
N GLU A 139 9.96 -12.46 -5.62
CA GLU A 139 10.23 -12.60 -4.18
C GLU A 139 9.00 -13.10 -3.42
N ILE A 140 7.79 -12.77 -3.90
CA ILE A 140 6.53 -13.13 -3.23
C ILE A 140 5.83 -14.29 -3.93
N LEU A 141 5.35 -14.13 -5.17
CA LEU A 141 4.51 -15.14 -5.81
C LEU A 141 5.26 -16.43 -6.08
N ASP A 142 6.47 -16.38 -6.64
CA ASP A 142 7.29 -17.58 -6.89
C ASP A 142 7.66 -18.29 -5.57
N THR A 143 7.94 -17.53 -4.51
CA THR A 143 8.18 -18.10 -3.18
C THR A 143 6.94 -18.78 -2.61
N ILE A 144 5.75 -18.19 -2.78
CA ILE A 144 4.48 -18.81 -2.40
C ILE A 144 4.29 -20.14 -3.15
N VAL A 145 4.55 -20.17 -4.46
CA VAL A 145 4.50 -21.42 -5.25
C VAL A 145 5.44 -22.46 -4.67
N ALA A 146 6.71 -22.10 -4.44
CA ALA A 146 7.70 -23.03 -3.92
C ALA A 146 7.29 -23.60 -2.54
N MET A 147 6.73 -22.76 -1.66
CA MET A 147 6.22 -23.17 -0.36
C MET A 147 5.00 -24.08 -0.47
N ALA A 148 4.04 -23.74 -1.33
CA ALA A 148 2.84 -24.55 -1.55
C ALA A 148 3.18 -25.93 -2.12
N LYS A 149 4.10 -25.98 -3.10
CA LYS A 149 4.62 -27.23 -3.67
C LYS A 149 5.33 -28.08 -2.62
N ARG A 150 6.15 -27.48 -1.75
CA ARG A 150 6.80 -28.19 -0.64
C ARG A 150 5.79 -28.81 0.34
N ASN A 151 4.65 -28.17 0.51
CA ASN A 151 3.54 -28.66 1.34
C ASN A 151 2.61 -29.62 0.58
N ASN A 152 2.98 -30.07 -0.62
CA ASN A 152 2.21 -30.97 -1.47
C ASN A 152 0.81 -30.46 -1.84
N VAL A 153 0.64 -29.14 -1.99
CA VAL A 153 -0.61 -28.56 -2.49
C VAL A 153 -0.78 -28.94 -3.98
N PRO A 154 -1.90 -29.58 -4.37
CA PRO A 154 -2.14 -29.94 -5.77
C PRO A 154 -2.35 -28.72 -6.67
N ASP A 155 -2.00 -28.84 -7.96
CA ASP A 155 -2.10 -27.73 -8.92
C ASP A 155 -3.53 -27.24 -9.15
N SER A 156 -4.51 -28.14 -9.09
CA SER A 156 -5.93 -27.79 -9.15
C SER A 156 -6.38 -26.87 -8.02
N VAL A 157 -5.71 -26.93 -6.87
CA VAL A 157 -5.95 -26.09 -5.70
C VAL A 157 -5.08 -24.83 -5.75
N LEU A 158 -3.87 -24.94 -6.30
CA LEU A 158 -2.89 -23.85 -6.36
C LEU A 158 -3.29 -22.78 -7.37
N TYR A 159 -3.64 -23.21 -8.58
CA TYR A 159 -3.87 -22.33 -9.72
C TYR A 159 -5.37 -22.16 -10.03
N LYS A 160 -5.71 -21.02 -10.61
CA LYS A 160 -6.98 -20.77 -11.30
C LYS A 160 -7.03 -21.67 -12.53
N GLU A 161 -8.24 -22.00 -12.97
CA GLU A 161 -8.41 -22.68 -14.25
C GLU A 161 -8.03 -21.71 -15.38
N PRO A 162 -7.39 -22.19 -16.46
CA PRO A 162 -7.17 -21.37 -17.64
C PRO A 162 -8.53 -20.89 -18.17
N ILE A 163 -8.67 -19.59 -18.43
CA ILE A 163 -9.83 -19.01 -19.11
C ILE A 163 -9.72 -19.27 -20.61
#